data_AF-A0A9P1C5U7-F1
#
_entry.id   AF-A0A9P1C5U7-F1
#
_cell.length_a   1.000
_cell.length_b   1.000
_cell.length_c   1.000
_cell.angle_alpha   90.00
_cell.angle_beta   90.00
_cell.angle_gamma   90.00
#
_symmetry.space_group_name_H-M   'P 1'
#
loop_
_entity.id
_entity.type
_entity.pdbx_description
1 polymer ?
#
loop_
_entity_poly.entity_id
_entity_poly.type
_entity_poly.pdbx_seq_one_letter_code
_entity_poly.pdbx_strand_id
1 'polypeptide(L)'
;MRPAFRIYVMSDGGLDFSALCAKEGCTFVLCPPANDRWHPWPFFRRLFDAAVSLNTKYVIMLEPDNTVHDYIKRPPPADVGGLLVTGRSFGLVKYVEKMAQKRVPGFKWSSRSMSSGLCGGAYFKREAILDALSDDNMMKLDWNYLGEKLSKEIFSSDFAL
;
A
#
# COMPACT_ATOMS: atom_id res chain seq x y z
N MET A 1 24.90 3.59 -17.37
CA MET A 1 24.40 2.45 -16.56
C MET A 1 22.90 2.62 -16.40
N ARG A 2 22.09 1.60 -16.74
CA ARG A 2 20.65 1.62 -16.41
C ARG A 2 20.50 1.49 -14.88
N PRO A 3 19.52 2.15 -14.25
CA PRO A 3 19.27 1.96 -12.82
C PRO A 3 18.95 0.48 -12.54
N ALA A 4 19.50 -0.08 -11.47
CA ALA A 4 19.11 -1.41 -11.03
C ALA A 4 17.70 -1.34 -10.44
N PHE A 5 16.74 -2.04 -11.06
CA PHE A 5 15.38 -2.14 -10.54
C PHE A 5 15.27 -3.33 -9.58
N ARG A 6 14.50 -3.15 -8.51
CA ARG A 6 14.14 -4.23 -7.60
C ARG A 6 12.64 -4.44 -7.71
N ILE A 7 12.24 -5.67 -8.02
CA ILE A 7 10.86 -6.04 -8.28
C ILE A 7 10.47 -7.11 -7.26
N TYR A 8 9.35 -6.88 -6.59
CA TYR A 8 8.73 -7.83 -5.68
C TYR A 8 7.31 -8.09 -6.17
N VAL A 9 6.98 -9.34 -6.48
CA VAL A 9 5.65 -9.71 -6.96
C VAL A 9 4.88 -10.41 -5.86
N MET A 10 3.79 -9.77 -5.43
CA MET A 10 2.76 -10.37 -4.59
C MET A 10 1.74 -11.01 -5.52
N SER A 11 1.67 -12.34 -5.57
CA SER A 11 0.65 -13.00 -6.40
C SER A 11 0.17 -14.32 -5.81
N ASP A 12 -1.13 -14.58 -5.93
CA ASP A 12 -1.76 -15.84 -5.55
C ASP A 12 -1.90 -16.83 -6.74
N GLY A 13 -1.18 -16.56 -7.84
CA GLY A 13 -1.15 -17.42 -9.03
C GLY A 13 -0.37 -16.84 -10.21
N GLY A 14 0.47 -15.84 -9.97
CA GLY A 14 1.21 -15.11 -10.99
C GLY A 14 2.40 -15.90 -11.53
N LEU A 15 2.84 -15.51 -12.72
CA LEU A 15 4.01 -16.10 -13.37
C LEU A 15 5.30 -15.66 -12.70
N ASP A 16 6.30 -16.54 -12.70
CA ASP A 16 7.66 -16.19 -12.32
C ASP A 16 8.34 -15.45 -13.49
N PHE A 17 8.73 -14.19 -13.25
CA PHE A 17 9.41 -13.33 -14.23
C PHE A 17 10.91 -13.20 -13.96
N SER A 18 11.49 -14.02 -13.09
CA SER A 18 12.91 -13.97 -12.72
C SER A 18 13.85 -14.00 -13.93
N ALA A 19 13.58 -14.86 -14.93
CA ALA A 19 14.38 -14.97 -16.14
C ALA A 19 14.33 -13.69 -17.01
N LEU A 20 13.15 -13.09 -17.16
CA LEU A 20 12.99 -11.81 -17.87
C LEU A 20 13.73 -10.70 -17.12
N CYS A 21 13.59 -10.68 -15.79
CA CYS A 21 14.21 -9.66 -14.96
C CYS A 21 15.74 -9.74 -15.00
N ALA A 22 16.32 -10.95 -14.99
CA ALA A 22 17.75 -11.16 -15.14
C ALA A 22 18.27 -10.62 -16.49
N LYS A 23 17.51 -10.81 -17.58
CA LYS A 23 17.85 -10.27 -18.91
C LYS A 23 17.84 -8.74 -18.95
N GLU A 24 16.92 -8.11 -18.22
CA GLU A 24 16.81 -6.64 -18.15
C GLU A 24 17.69 -6.00 -17.05
N GLY A 25 18.44 -6.81 -16.30
CA GLY A 25 19.36 -6.33 -15.25
C GLY A 25 18.65 -5.86 -13.98
N CYS A 26 17.51 -6.46 -13.62
CA CYS A 26 16.82 -6.22 -12.37
C CYS A 26 16.96 -7.39 -11.38
N THR A 27 16.62 -7.14 -10.11
CA THR A 27 16.47 -8.18 -9.09
C THR A 27 15.00 -8.49 -8.88
N PHE A 28 14.63 -9.76 -8.87
CA PHE A 28 13.25 -10.22 -8.73
C PHE A 28 13.07 -11.07 -7.48
N VAL A 29 11.97 -10.86 -6.77
CA VAL A 29 11.52 -11.71 -5.66
C VAL A 29 10.06 -12.07 -5.90
N LEU A 30 9.76 -13.37 -5.93
CA LEU A 30 8.39 -13.88 -5.97
C LEU A 30 7.93 -14.20 -4.56
N CYS A 31 6.87 -13.54 -4.11
CA CYS A 31 6.18 -13.92 -2.89
C CYS A 31 5.36 -15.19 -3.15
N PRO A 32 5.48 -16.25 -2.34
CA PRO A 32 4.61 -17.42 -2.45
C PRO A 32 3.14 -17.05 -2.31
N PRO A 33 2.21 -17.72 -3.03
CA PRO A 33 0.77 -17.61 -2.84
C PRO A 33 0.36 -17.88 -1.39
N ALA A 34 -0.64 -17.14 -0.89
CA ALA A 34 -1.10 -17.23 0.49
C ALA A 34 -2.63 -17.43 0.57
N ASN A 35 -3.33 -17.38 -0.57
CA ASN A 35 -4.77 -17.61 -0.68
C ASN A 35 -5.54 -16.69 0.27
N ASP A 36 -5.34 -15.38 0.10
CA ASP A 36 -5.71 -14.34 1.07
C ASP A 36 -7.19 -13.95 1.04
N ARG A 37 -8.07 -14.88 0.64
CA ARG A 37 -9.47 -14.57 0.32
C ARG A 37 -10.16 -13.88 1.50
N TRP A 38 -10.57 -12.63 1.27
CA TRP A 38 -11.42 -11.81 2.13
C TRP A 38 -10.80 -11.40 3.47
N HIS A 39 -9.48 -11.52 3.66
CA HIS A 39 -8.82 -10.95 4.84
C HIS A 39 -7.74 -9.97 4.37
N PRO A 40 -7.75 -8.68 4.78
CA PRO A 40 -6.78 -7.70 4.29
C PRO A 40 -5.39 -7.85 4.96
N TRP A 41 -5.31 -8.44 6.15
CA TRP A 41 -4.06 -8.68 6.89
C TRP A 41 -2.91 -9.29 6.08
N PRO A 42 -3.09 -10.42 5.37
CA PRO A 42 -2.00 -10.98 4.57
C PRO A 42 -1.49 -10.02 3.48
N PHE A 43 -2.37 -9.24 2.85
CA PHE A 43 -1.97 -8.22 1.87
C PHE A 43 -1.06 -7.16 2.52
N PHE A 44 -1.43 -6.64 3.70
CA PHE A 44 -0.60 -5.68 4.42
C PHE A 44 0.76 -6.24 4.82
N ARG A 45 0.76 -7.49 5.31
CA ARG A 45 1.99 -8.18 5.68
C ARG A 45 2.91 -8.35 4.48
N ARG A 46 2.36 -8.75 3.34
CA ARG A 46 3.11 -8.91 2.09
C ARG A 46 3.65 -7.59 1.57
N LEU A 47 2.91 -6.48 1.71
CA LEU A 47 3.41 -5.15 1.36
C LEU A 47 4.52 -4.69 2.32
N PHE A 48 4.42 -5.00 3.61
CA PHE A 48 5.51 -4.79 4.57
C PHE A 48 6.76 -5.60 4.18
N ASP A 49 6.61 -6.89 3.90
CA ASP A 49 7.72 -7.77 3.51
C ASP A 49 8.35 -7.34 2.17
N ALA A 50 7.53 -6.87 1.22
CA ALA A 50 8.00 -6.25 -0.02
C ALA A 50 8.86 -5.00 0.28
N ALA A 51 8.40 -4.12 1.17
CA ALA A 51 9.16 -2.94 1.58
C ALA A 51 10.48 -3.28 2.29
N VAL A 52 10.51 -4.37 3.09
CA VAL A 52 11.75 -4.89 3.68
C VAL A 52 12.68 -5.42 2.59
N SER A 53 12.19 -6.28 1.70
CA SER A 53 12.97 -6.94 0.65
C SER A 53 13.54 -5.95 -0.37
N LEU A 54 12.75 -4.98 -0.81
CA LEU A 54 13.18 -4.00 -1.80
C LEU A 54 14.30 -3.12 -1.24
N ASN A 55 14.25 -2.79 0.06
CA ASN A 55 15.27 -2.00 0.75
C ASN A 55 15.70 -0.74 -0.04
N THR A 56 14.70 0.01 -0.51
CA THR A 56 14.83 1.27 -1.26
C THR A 56 14.33 2.45 -0.42
N LYS A 57 14.60 3.70 -0.85
CA LYS A 57 14.01 4.87 -0.18
C LYS A 57 12.49 4.96 -0.41
N TYR A 58 12.04 4.56 -1.59
CA TYR A 58 10.63 4.60 -1.98
C TYR A 58 10.19 3.27 -2.57
N VAL A 59 8.91 2.94 -2.41
CA VAL A 59 8.26 1.75 -2.94
C VAL A 59 7.13 2.20 -3.85
N ILE A 60 7.07 1.63 -5.05
CA ILE A 60 5.95 1.81 -5.97
C ILE A 60 5.16 0.51 -5.96
N MET A 61 3.90 0.57 -5.53
CA MET A 61 2.97 -0.53 -5.68
C MET A 61 2.23 -0.34 -7.01
N LEU A 62 2.17 -1.39 -7.82
CA LEU A 62 1.45 -1.40 -9.08
C LEU A 62 0.50 -2.58 -9.10
N GLU A 63 -0.74 -2.33 -9.48
CA GLU A 63 -1.72 -3.36 -9.82
C GLU A 63 -1.46 -3.91 -11.23
N PRO A 64 -1.95 -5.12 -11.55
CA PRO A 64 -1.73 -5.76 -12.84
C PRO A 64 -2.26 -4.97 -14.05
N ASP A 65 -3.19 -4.04 -13.84
CA ASP A 65 -3.80 -3.21 -14.88
C ASP A 65 -3.06 -1.88 -15.10
N ASN A 66 -1.96 -1.64 -14.38
CA ASN A 66 -1.18 -0.42 -14.52
C ASN A 66 -0.22 -0.49 -15.72
N THR A 67 -0.13 0.62 -16.46
CA THR A 67 0.86 0.80 -17.53
C THR A 67 1.92 1.82 -17.11
N VAL A 68 3.20 1.44 -17.22
CA VAL A 68 4.34 2.33 -16.95
C VAL A 68 4.77 3.00 -18.26
N HIS A 69 4.71 4.33 -18.29
CA HIS A 69 5.02 5.11 -19.51
C HIS A 69 6.38 5.82 -19.49
N ASP A 70 6.92 6.14 -18.30
CA ASP A 70 8.20 6.85 -18.15
C ASP A 70 8.75 6.67 -16.72
N TYR A 71 9.97 7.13 -16.49
CA TYR A 71 10.62 7.17 -15.19
C TYR A 71 10.03 8.25 -14.28
N ILE A 72 10.04 7.98 -12.98
CA ILE A 72 9.73 9.00 -11.97
C ILE A 72 10.86 10.04 -11.94
N LYS A 73 10.55 11.27 -12.34
CA LYS A 73 11.52 12.39 -12.37
C LYS A 73 11.53 13.22 -11.10
N ARG A 74 10.50 13.09 -10.25
CA ARG A 74 10.32 13.88 -9.03
C ARG A 74 9.76 13.01 -7.90
N PRO A 75 10.45 12.87 -6.76
CA PRO A 75 9.91 12.19 -5.61
C PRO A 75 8.78 13.02 -4.97
N PRO A 76 7.77 12.38 -4.33
CA PRO A 76 6.71 13.09 -3.64
C PRO A 76 7.26 13.79 -2.40
N PRO A 77 6.71 14.97 -2.05
CA PRO A 77 7.05 15.64 -0.80
C PRO A 77 6.39 14.99 0.43
N ALA A 78 5.33 14.21 0.21
CA ALA A 78 4.58 13.51 1.25
C ALA A 78 4.98 12.04 1.37
N ASP A 79 4.53 11.39 2.43
CA ASP A 79 4.82 9.98 2.74
C ASP A 79 4.08 9.01 1.81
N VAL A 80 2.92 9.43 1.31
CA VAL A 80 2.03 8.67 0.42
C VAL A 80 1.47 9.61 -0.65
N GLY A 81 1.37 9.13 -1.89
CA GLY A 81 0.74 9.84 -3.01
C GLY A 81 -0.64 9.28 -3.37
N GLY A 82 -1.52 10.11 -3.92
CA GLY A 82 -2.84 9.73 -4.44
C GLY A 82 -3.39 10.78 -5.42
N LEU A 83 -4.44 10.45 -6.15
CA LEU A 83 -5.15 11.39 -7.02
C LEU A 83 -6.31 12.05 -6.29
N LEU A 84 -6.54 13.33 -6.57
CA LEU A 84 -7.72 14.02 -6.09
C LEU A 84 -8.95 13.48 -6.80
N VAL A 85 -9.86 12.90 -6.05
CA VAL A 85 -11.17 12.40 -6.48
C VAL A 85 -12.24 13.26 -5.81
N THR A 86 -12.77 14.23 -6.55
CA THR A 86 -13.80 15.15 -6.04
C THR A 86 -15.03 14.39 -5.56
N GLY A 87 -15.51 14.72 -4.36
CA GLY A 87 -16.70 14.09 -3.77
C GLY A 87 -16.44 12.74 -3.09
N ARG A 88 -15.20 12.23 -3.13
CA ARG A 88 -14.78 11.09 -2.29
C ARG A 88 -14.67 11.53 -0.83
N SER A 89 -15.13 10.65 0.05
CA SER A 89 -14.89 10.70 1.49
C SER A 89 -14.55 9.30 1.99
N PHE A 90 -13.87 9.21 3.12
CA PHE A 90 -13.53 7.91 3.72
C PHE A 90 -14.68 7.41 4.59
N GLY A 91 -14.91 6.08 4.56
CA GLY A 91 -15.72 5.43 5.58
C GLY A 91 -15.04 5.53 6.95
N LEU A 92 -15.83 5.48 8.02
CA LEU A 92 -15.33 5.45 9.41
C LEU A 92 -14.34 6.57 9.79
N VAL A 93 -14.48 7.77 9.20
CA VAL A 93 -13.63 8.96 9.46
C VAL A 93 -13.34 9.12 10.95
N LYS A 94 -14.38 9.09 11.80
CA LYS A 94 -14.25 9.27 13.26
C LYS A 94 -13.36 8.22 13.92
N TYR A 95 -13.41 6.97 13.46
CA TYR A 95 -12.55 5.91 13.98
C TYR A 95 -11.09 6.15 13.59
N VAL A 96 -10.85 6.46 12.31
CA VAL A 96 -9.50 6.74 11.80
C VAL A 96 -8.91 7.98 12.47
N GLU A 97 -9.69 9.05 12.65
CA GLU A 97 -9.26 10.25 13.40
C GLU A 97 -8.93 9.92 14.85
N LYS A 98 -9.77 9.13 15.54
CA LYS A 98 -9.49 8.70 16.91
C LYS A 98 -8.17 7.94 17.00
N MET A 99 -7.87 7.07 16.04
CA MET A 99 -6.60 6.35 15.99
C MET A 99 -5.43 7.28 15.69
N ALA A 100 -5.58 8.18 14.72
CA ALA A 100 -4.57 9.17 14.37
C ALA A 100 -4.26 10.13 15.54
N GLN A 101 -5.26 10.54 16.31
CA GLN A 101 -5.08 11.42 17.47
C GLN A 101 -4.23 10.81 18.59
N LYS A 102 -4.21 9.48 18.72
CA LYS A 102 -3.30 8.80 19.67
C LYS A 102 -1.83 9.01 19.32
N ARG A 103 -1.52 9.26 18.05
CA ARG A 103 -0.16 9.45 17.54
C ARG A 103 0.17 10.92 17.29
N VAL A 104 -0.79 11.67 16.76
CA VAL A 104 -0.67 13.09 16.44
C VAL A 104 -1.83 13.82 17.13
N PRO A 105 -1.65 14.28 18.38
CA PRO A 105 -2.69 15.01 19.10
C PRO A 105 -3.19 16.21 18.28
N GLY A 106 -4.51 16.33 18.17
CA GLY A 106 -5.14 17.37 17.36
C GLY A 106 -5.31 17.04 15.87
N PHE A 107 -4.90 15.86 15.41
CA PHE A 107 -5.18 15.41 14.03
C PHE A 107 -6.68 15.46 13.72
N LYS A 108 -7.00 16.02 12.56
CA LYS A 108 -8.32 16.04 11.95
C LYS A 108 -8.18 15.92 10.44
N TRP A 109 -9.07 15.15 9.82
CA TRP A 109 -9.12 15.09 8.37
C TRP A 109 -9.62 16.41 7.79
N SER A 110 -8.92 16.91 6.79
CA SER A 110 -9.46 17.97 5.93
C SER A 110 -10.32 17.33 4.83
N SER A 111 -11.31 18.07 4.31
CA SER A 111 -12.09 17.61 3.16
C SER A 111 -11.19 17.26 1.97
N ARG A 112 -10.13 18.04 1.74
CA ARG A 112 -9.15 17.79 0.68
C ARG A 112 -8.41 16.47 0.87
N SER A 113 -8.00 16.15 2.10
CA SER A 113 -7.32 14.90 2.42
C SER A 113 -8.24 13.69 2.20
N MET A 114 -9.52 13.80 2.58
CA MET A 114 -10.51 12.73 2.37
C MET A 114 -10.91 12.53 0.91
N SER A 115 -10.70 13.55 0.08
CA SER A 115 -10.91 13.45 -1.36
C SER A 115 -9.69 12.89 -2.10
N SER A 116 -8.64 12.44 -1.42
CA SER A 116 -7.51 11.77 -2.08
C SER A 116 -7.78 10.26 -2.14
N GLY A 117 -7.65 9.67 -3.31
CA GLY A 117 -7.72 8.23 -3.52
C GLY A 117 -6.37 7.67 -3.91
N LEU A 118 -6.01 6.52 -3.36
CA LEU A 118 -5.05 5.66 -4.02
C LEU A 118 -5.75 5.06 -5.24
N CYS A 119 -5.15 5.23 -6.40
CA CYS A 119 -5.49 4.43 -7.58
C CYS A 119 -4.60 3.19 -7.54
N GLY A 120 -4.91 2.14 -8.31
CA GLY A 120 -4.18 0.88 -8.33
C GLY A 120 -2.66 0.98 -8.53
N GLY A 121 -2.10 2.16 -8.79
CA GLY A 121 -0.70 2.49 -8.60
C GLY A 121 -0.47 3.50 -7.48
N ALA A 122 0.40 3.20 -6.52
CA ALA A 122 0.71 4.07 -5.40
C ALA A 122 2.23 4.19 -5.15
N TYR A 123 2.66 5.38 -4.71
CA TYR A 123 4.07 5.70 -4.50
C TYR A 123 4.31 6.16 -3.05
N PHE A 124 5.09 5.37 -2.32
CA PHE A 124 5.27 5.49 -0.89
C PHE A 124 6.72 5.77 -0.53
N LYS A 125 6.94 6.53 0.56
CA LYS A 125 8.18 6.37 1.31
C LYS A 125 8.18 5.00 1.97
N ARG A 126 9.30 4.29 1.88
CA ARG A 126 9.43 2.96 2.50
C ARG A 126 9.15 2.99 4.00
N GLU A 127 9.67 4.00 4.69
CA GLU A 127 9.50 4.16 6.14
C GLU A 127 8.03 4.23 6.56
N ALA A 128 7.18 4.86 5.74
CA ALA A 128 5.75 4.96 6.01
C ALA A 128 5.05 3.60 5.94
N ILE A 129 5.43 2.75 4.97
CA ILE A 129 4.93 1.37 4.89
C ILE A 129 5.38 0.57 6.11
N LEU A 130 6.68 0.59 6.41
CA LEU A 130 7.23 -0.21 7.51
C LEU A 130 6.63 0.17 8.86
N ASP A 131 6.44 1.45 9.09
CA ASP A 131 5.81 1.92 10.31
C ASP A 131 4.31 1.57 10.33
N ALA A 132 3.54 1.99 9.32
CA ALA A 132 2.08 1.80 9.31
C ALA A 132 1.66 0.33 9.33
N LEU A 133 2.36 -0.53 8.58
CA LEU A 133 2.00 -1.94 8.39
C LEU A 133 2.78 -2.91 9.29
N SER A 134 3.50 -2.41 10.29
CA SER A 134 4.11 -3.26 11.32
C SER A 134 3.05 -4.07 12.08
N ASP A 135 3.41 -5.28 12.49
CA ASP A 135 2.53 -6.16 13.28
C ASP A 135 1.96 -5.44 14.51
N ASP A 136 2.80 -4.71 15.23
CA ASP A 136 2.40 -3.92 16.40
C ASP A 136 1.34 -2.86 16.09
N ASN A 137 1.45 -2.15 14.97
CA ASN A 137 0.48 -1.12 14.61
C ASN A 137 -0.83 -1.71 14.09
N MET A 138 -0.74 -2.84 13.41
CA MET A 138 -1.88 -3.49 12.81
C MET A 138 -2.72 -4.30 13.81
N MET A 139 -2.09 -4.80 14.87
CA MET A 139 -2.78 -5.38 16.03
C MET A 139 -3.56 -4.33 16.85
N LYS A 140 -3.27 -3.04 16.70
CA LYS A 140 -4.02 -1.96 17.38
C LYS A 140 -5.36 -1.65 16.70
N LEU A 141 -5.60 -2.18 15.50
CA LEU A 141 -6.86 -1.99 14.78
C LEU A 141 -7.94 -2.92 15.34
N ASP A 142 -9.12 -2.38 15.60
CA ASP A 142 -10.29 -3.14 16.04
C ASP A 142 -10.98 -3.78 14.82
N TRP A 143 -10.43 -4.91 14.37
CA TRP A 143 -10.93 -5.64 13.20
C TRP A 143 -12.38 -6.09 13.34
N ASN A 144 -12.83 -6.39 14.56
CA ASN A 144 -14.22 -6.78 14.83
C ASN A 144 -15.15 -5.60 14.62
N TYR A 145 -14.84 -4.44 15.22
CA TYR A 145 -15.60 -3.21 15.00
C TYR A 145 -15.64 -2.83 13.52
N LEU A 146 -14.49 -2.87 12.84
CA LEU A 146 -14.43 -2.55 11.42
C LEU A 146 -15.32 -3.51 10.60
N GLY A 147 -15.29 -4.82 10.89
CA GLY A 147 -16.08 -5.83 10.19
C GLY A 147 -17.58 -5.76 10.47
N GLU A 148 -17.99 -5.25 11.62
CA GLU A 148 -19.40 -4.98 11.94
C GLU A 148 -19.93 -3.70 11.28
N LYS A 149 -19.09 -2.68 11.13
CA LYS A 149 -19.51 -1.34 10.67
C LYS A 149 -19.30 -1.09 9.18
N LEU A 150 -18.49 -1.90 8.53
CA LEU A 150 -18.28 -1.87 7.08
C LEU A 150 -18.75 -3.18 6.49
N SER A 151 -19.21 -3.12 5.24
CA SER A 151 -19.67 -4.32 4.57
C SER A 151 -18.48 -5.06 3.95
N LYS A 152 -18.50 -5.30 2.64
CA LYS A 152 -17.39 -5.88 1.89
C LYS A 152 -16.15 -5.00 1.83
N GLU A 153 -16.29 -3.69 2.07
CA GLU A 153 -15.21 -2.72 1.79
C GLU A 153 -14.00 -2.95 2.69
N ILE A 154 -14.16 -3.34 3.95
CA ILE A 154 -13.02 -3.68 4.83
C ILE A 154 -12.14 -4.80 4.27
N PHE A 155 -12.72 -5.66 3.43
CA PHE A 155 -12.02 -6.78 2.83
C PHE A 155 -11.38 -6.44 1.47
N SER A 156 -11.49 -5.20 1.00
CA SER A 156 -10.78 -4.72 -0.19
C SER A 156 -9.46 -4.03 0.15
N SER A 157 -8.46 -4.17 -0.71
CA SER A 157 -7.20 -3.43 -0.65
C SER A 157 -7.40 -1.91 -0.72
N ASP A 158 -8.45 -1.45 -1.41
CA ASP A 158 -8.79 -0.03 -1.60
C ASP A 158 -9.28 0.68 -0.33
N PHE A 159 -9.88 -0.05 0.61
CA PHE A 159 -10.25 0.49 1.92
C PHE A 159 -9.06 0.50 2.88
N ALA A 160 -8.08 -0.36 2.61
CA ALA A 160 -7.02 -0.77 3.50
C ALA A 160 -5.80 0.17 3.44
N LEU A 161 -5.52 0.77 2.28
CA LEU A 161 -4.38 1.68 2.06
C LEU A 161 -4.79 3.16 1.93
#